data_AF-A0A9W8CRJ5-F1
#
_entry.id   AF-A0A9W8CRJ5-F1
#
_cell.length_a   1.000
_cell.length_b   1.000
_cell.length_c   1.000
_cell.angle_alpha   90.00
_cell.angle_beta   90.00
_cell.angle_gamma   90.00
#
_symmetry.space_group_name_H-M   'P 1'
#
loop_
_entity.id
_entity.type
_entity.pdbx_description
1 polymer ?
#
loop_
_entity_poly.entity_id
_entity_poly.type
_entity_poly.pdbx_seq_one_letter_code
_entity_poly.pdbx_strand_id
1 'polypeptide(L)'
;MTVPKRNDDDDGIPDAEYVAQLARHLASVPAARRASAKRGAVSIVIRLVPPPPDEQQQQQHFSEAPPPSFATPPPDSPSALQQALVQYLGDPRVAGLRAQVLFIQRAQYAGDPWSGHIGFPGGKQEMQDEGRSRRTAERETLEELGLGTGDGMVCLGRLDDVEAATALGRVIIVVSPWVFLQVAPQLQQPPLVLSGEVASAHWVDLRQLLQPTVALHTAASLGVCRGARPWVRWAAGALGLGVLQYPVVCLAYREAHTVRRVVGAPHGPFASDTELRLWGLSLVMAGCLVDWCRPPPSSARDNSDTTLPLPPPPLAAMWPRLHRVLWADFNLVVSAVFRATWRRPQWRSPRRPLAPGYFASFYNIARVAFPLACALRVYLAYALVRRVAGWLTG
;
A
#
# COMPACT_ATOMS: atom_id res chain seq x y z
N MET A 1 12.01 -8.10 18.11
CA MET A 1 12.60 -7.35 16.99
C MET A 1 12.64 -5.90 17.40
N THR A 2 13.82 -5.29 17.48
CA THR A 2 13.99 -3.88 17.80
C THR A 2 13.40 -3.06 16.66
N VAL A 3 12.43 -2.18 16.97
CA VAL A 3 11.98 -1.14 16.05
C VAL A 3 13.23 -0.41 15.56
N PRO A 4 13.45 -0.25 14.24
CA PRO A 4 14.62 0.45 13.76
C PRO A 4 14.67 1.84 14.42
N LYS A 5 15.83 2.19 15.00
CA LYS A 5 16.09 3.55 15.48
C LYS A 5 15.78 4.51 14.33
N ARG A 6 15.18 5.66 14.66
CA ARG A 6 14.93 6.76 13.72
C ARG A 6 16.20 6.98 12.89
N ASN A 7 16.13 6.73 11.58
CA ASN A 7 17.28 6.96 10.70
C ASN A 7 17.59 8.46 10.73
N ASP A 8 18.88 8.79 10.65
CA ASP A 8 19.38 10.17 10.51
C ASP A 8 18.94 10.85 9.20
N ASP A 9 18.25 10.12 8.30
CA ASP A 9 17.63 10.61 7.05
C ASP A 9 16.19 11.13 7.25
N ASP A 10 15.87 11.65 8.43
CA ASP A 10 14.58 12.30 8.64
C ASP A 10 14.60 13.67 7.94
N ASP A 11 13.71 13.87 6.95
CA ASP A 11 13.54 15.14 6.23
C ASP A 11 13.17 16.31 7.19
N GLY A 12 12.97 16.05 8.48
CA GLY A 12 12.66 17.02 9.52
C GLY A 12 11.21 17.51 9.50
N ILE A 13 10.44 17.10 8.49
CA ILE A 13 9.03 17.46 8.30
C ILE A 13 8.18 16.73 9.35
N PRO A 14 7.36 17.41 10.17
CA PRO A 14 6.49 16.75 11.13
C PRO A 14 5.44 15.83 10.48
N ASP A 15 5.05 14.75 11.16
CA ASP A 15 4.04 13.81 10.66
C ASP A 15 2.69 14.51 10.35
N ALA A 16 2.31 15.47 11.18
CA ALA A 16 1.10 16.28 10.99
C ALA A 16 1.12 17.08 9.66
N GLU A 17 2.30 17.50 9.19
CA GLU A 17 2.43 18.24 7.93
C GLU A 17 2.18 17.31 6.72
N TYR A 18 2.64 16.06 6.76
CA TYR A 18 2.29 15.06 5.75
C TYR A 18 0.78 14.80 5.70
N VAL A 19 0.12 14.74 6.87
CA VAL A 19 -1.35 14.59 6.96
C VAL A 19 -2.06 15.85 6.45
N ALA A 20 -1.54 17.04 6.73
CA ALA A 20 -2.11 18.30 6.26
C ALA A 20 -2.01 18.42 4.73
N GLN A 21 -0.89 17.97 4.15
CA GLN A 21 -0.72 17.87 2.69
C GLN A 21 -1.72 16.91 2.09
N LEU A 22 -1.86 15.71 2.65
CA LEU A 22 -2.86 14.74 2.22
C LEU A 22 -4.27 15.35 2.24
N ALA A 23 -4.67 16.00 3.33
CA ALA A 23 -5.97 16.66 3.45
C ALA A 23 -6.18 17.74 2.36
N ARG A 24 -5.18 18.59 2.12
CA ARG A 24 -5.22 19.60 1.05
C ARG A 24 -5.38 18.97 -0.33
N HIS A 25 -4.67 17.88 -0.59
CA HIS A 25 -4.73 17.17 -1.86
C HIS A 25 -6.09 16.50 -2.09
N LEU A 26 -6.61 15.80 -1.09
CA LEU A 26 -7.92 15.14 -1.16
C LEU A 26 -9.07 16.14 -1.32
N ALA A 27 -8.94 17.35 -0.77
CA ALA A 27 -9.92 18.42 -0.95
C ALA A 27 -9.85 19.08 -2.34
N SER A 28 -8.65 19.17 -2.93
CA SER A 28 -8.43 19.93 -4.17
C SER A 28 -8.47 19.10 -5.45
N VAL A 29 -8.17 17.79 -5.37
CA VAL A 29 -8.12 16.91 -6.55
C VAL A 29 -9.24 15.87 -6.47
N PRO A 30 -10.19 15.87 -7.42
CA PRO A 30 -11.25 14.89 -7.43
C PRO A 30 -10.68 13.50 -7.72
N ALA A 31 -10.98 12.55 -6.84
CA ALA A 31 -10.54 11.17 -6.99
C ALA A 31 -11.13 10.50 -8.23
N ALA A 32 -10.29 9.78 -8.98
CA ALA A 32 -10.70 9.01 -10.14
C ALA A 32 -11.74 7.94 -9.75
N ARG A 33 -12.82 7.86 -10.53
CA ARG A 33 -13.89 6.87 -10.37
C ARG A 33 -13.81 5.86 -11.51
N ARG A 34 -14.07 4.59 -11.22
CA ARG A 34 -14.08 3.51 -12.23
C ARG A 34 -15.42 2.79 -12.24
N ALA A 35 -15.95 2.50 -13.42
CA ALA A 35 -17.19 1.74 -13.54
C ALA A 35 -16.92 0.26 -13.21
N SER A 36 -17.77 -0.34 -12.36
CA SER A 36 -17.73 -1.78 -12.09
C SER A 36 -19.05 -2.22 -11.46
N ALA A 37 -19.52 -3.41 -11.84
CA ALA A 37 -20.68 -4.04 -11.23
C ALA A 37 -20.39 -4.55 -9.81
N LYS A 38 -19.13 -4.88 -9.50
CA LYS A 38 -18.70 -5.30 -8.16
C LYS A 38 -17.82 -4.22 -7.55
N ARG A 39 -18.24 -3.71 -6.40
CA ARG A 39 -17.54 -2.67 -5.67
C ARG A 39 -17.29 -3.07 -4.22
N GLY A 40 -16.22 -2.53 -3.67
CA GLY A 40 -15.92 -2.55 -2.26
C GLY A 40 -15.38 -1.19 -1.83
N ALA A 41 -15.32 -0.97 -0.52
CA ALA A 41 -14.76 0.25 0.04
C ALA A 41 -13.97 -0.10 1.29
N VAL A 42 -12.92 0.69 1.56
CA VAL A 42 -12.05 0.50 2.72
C VAL A 42 -11.79 1.82 3.41
N SER A 43 -11.56 1.77 4.72
CA SER A 43 -11.19 2.91 5.55
C SER A 43 -9.69 2.89 5.85
N ILE A 44 -8.98 3.90 5.38
CA ILE A 44 -7.62 4.22 5.78
C ILE A 44 -7.74 5.18 6.96
N VAL A 45 -7.62 4.65 8.18
CA VAL A 45 -7.71 5.45 9.40
C VAL A 45 -6.32 5.87 9.84
N ILE A 46 -6.13 7.17 10.02
CA ILE A 46 -4.92 7.80 10.54
C ILE A 46 -5.22 8.30 11.95
N ARG A 47 -4.37 7.99 12.92
CA ARG A 47 -4.41 8.60 14.26
C ARG A 47 -3.14 9.37 14.55
N LEU A 48 -3.25 10.40 15.37
CA LEU A 48 -2.12 11.15 15.90
C LEU A 48 -1.90 10.76 17.36
N VAL A 49 -0.67 10.35 17.69
CA VAL A 49 -0.31 9.83 19.00
C VAL A 49 0.95 10.52 19.53
N PRO A 50 1.09 10.74 20.84
CA PRO A 50 2.35 11.20 21.40
C PRO A 50 3.48 10.23 21.04
N PRO A 51 4.68 10.74 20.76
CA PRO A 51 5.85 9.88 20.59
C PRO A 51 6.13 9.10 21.89
N PRO A 52 6.84 7.96 21.81
CA PRO A 52 7.26 7.20 22.99
C PRO A 52 8.09 8.06 23.96
N PRO A 53 8.05 7.80 25.29
CA PRO A 53 8.78 8.59 26.28
C PRO A 53 10.28 8.77 25.97
N ASP A 54 10.93 7.73 25.45
CA ASP A 54 12.34 7.74 25.08
C ASP A 54 12.64 8.74 23.94
N GLU A 55 11.68 8.96 23.05
CA GLU A 55 11.79 9.89 21.91
C GLU A 55 11.27 11.30 22.25
N GLN A 56 10.40 11.44 23.26
CA GLN A 56 9.85 12.73 23.69
C GLN A 56 10.95 13.71 24.12
N GLN A 57 11.96 13.24 24.85
CA GLN A 57 13.06 14.07 25.34
C GLN A 57 13.99 14.60 24.23
N GLN A 58 13.94 14.00 23.03
CA GLN A 58 14.81 14.34 21.91
C GLN A 58 14.12 15.21 20.85
N GLN A 59 12.79 15.40 20.94
CA GLN A 59 12.02 16.13 19.95
C GLN A 59 11.85 17.61 20.32
N GLN A 60 12.40 18.50 19.49
CA GLN A 60 12.26 19.95 19.67
C GLN A 60 10.82 20.47 19.57
N HIS A 61 9.92 19.72 18.91
CA HIS A 61 8.54 20.12 18.64
C HIS A 61 7.51 19.48 19.56
N PHE A 62 7.92 18.65 20.53
CA PHE A 62 6.98 18.03 21.46
C PHE A 62 6.56 19.03 22.55
N SER A 63 5.26 19.13 22.81
CA SER A 63 4.71 19.92 23.91
C SER A 63 3.99 19.01 24.89
N GLU A 64 4.28 19.15 26.19
CA GLU A 64 3.59 18.41 27.25
C GLU A 64 2.13 18.84 27.45
N ALA A 65 1.75 20.02 26.93
CA ALA A 65 0.38 20.50 27.01
C ALA A 65 -0.55 19.64 26.12
N PRO A 66 -1.79 19.36 26.57
CA PRO A 66 -2.72 18.57 25.78
C PRO A 66 -3.02 19.26 24.44
N PRO A 67 -3.15 18.49 23.35
CA PRO A 67 -3.51 19.04 22.05
C PRO A 67 -4.89 19.73 22.13
N PRO A 68 -5.13 20.76 21.31
CA PRO A 68 -6.43 21.40 21.26
C PRO A 68 -7.50 20.40 20.85
N SER A 69 -8.74 20.60 21.30
CA SER A 69 -9.87 19.86 20.75
C SER A 69 -10.16 20.33 19.33
N PHE A 70 -10.39 19.40 18.40
CA PHE A 70 -10.79 19.76 17.05
C PHE A 70 -12.24 20.23 17.03
N ALA A 71 -12.44 21.49 16.65
CA ALA A 71 -13.77 22.05 16.45
C ALA A 71 -14.27 21.65 15.04
N THR A 72 -15.15 20.65 14.97
CA THR A 72 -15.75 20.24 13.69
C THR A 72 -16.62 21.37 13.14
N PRO A 73 -16.28 21.95 11.97
CA PRO A 73 -17.13 22.97 11.37
C PRO A 73 -18.42 22.35 10.82
N PRO A 74 -19.47 23.16 10.58
CA PRO A 74 -20.71 22.69 9.98
C PRO A 74 -20.45 21.94 8.66
N PRO A 75 -21.21 20.87 8.35
CA PRO A 75 -20.96 19.99 7.21
C PRO A 75 -21.08 20.69 5.84
N ASP A 76 -21.66 21.88 5.79
CA ASP A 76 -22.04 22.57 4.55
C ASP A 76 -20.89 23.36 3.88
N SER A 77 -19.68 23.37 4.46
CA SER A 77 -18.53 24.10 3.90
C SER A 77 -17.23 23.26 3.88
N PRO A 78 -16.90 22.62 2.75
CA PRO A 78 -15.64 21.88 2.58
C PRO A 78 -14.40 22.74 2.82
N SER A 79 -14.47 24.03 2.48
CA SER A 79 -13.38 24.99 2.71
C SER A 79 -13.19 25.30 4.20
N ALA A 80 -14.27 25.39 4.97
CA ALA A 80 -14.19 25.57 6.43
C ALA A 80 -13.55 24.35 7.11
N LEU A 81 -13.90 23.13 6.67
CA LEU A 81 -13.25 21.91 7.16
C LEU A 81 -11.76 21.89 6.86
N GLN A 82 -11.38 22.27 5.64
CA GLN A 82 -9.99 22.33 5.25
C GLN A 82 -9.20 23.37 6.07
N GLN A 83 -9.78 24.54 6.33
CA GLN A 83 -9.17 25.58 7.17
C GLN A 83 -8.99 25.11 8.62
N ALA A 84 -10.03 24.49 9.19
CA ALA A 84 -9.97 23.93 10.54
C ALA A 84 -8.90 22.83 10.66
N LEU A 85 -8.79 21.94 9.65
CA LEU A 85 -7.76 20.90 9.61
C LEU A 85 -6.35 21.47 9.53
N VAL A 86 -6.11 22.48 8.67
CA VAL A 86 -4.81 23.13 8.55
C VAL A 86 -4.43 23.82 9.86
N GLN A 87 -5.38 24.51 10.50
CA GLN A 87 -5.14 25.16 11.78
C GLN A 87 -4.84 24.14 12.89
N TYR A 88 -5.59 23.05 12.96
CA TYR A 88 -5.40 21.99 13.94
C TYR A 88 -4.06 21.27 13.76
N LEU A 89 -3.73 20.84 12.55
CA LEU A 89 -2.48 20.13 12.24
C LEU A 89 -1.25 21.03 12.33
N GLY A 90 -1.43 22.35 12.17
CA GLY A 90 -0.38 23.35 12.34
C GLY A 90 -0.15 23.78 13.80
N ASP A 91 -0.99 23.39 14.75
CA ASP A 91 -0.76 23.67 16.16
C ASP A 91 0.52 22.94 16.62
N PRO A 92 1.49 23.61 17.26
CA PRO A 92 2.74 22.99 17.69
C PRO A 92 2.55 21.73 18.55
N ARG A 93 1.47 21.67 19.35
CA ARG A 93 1.14 20.51 20.20
C ARG A 93 0.71 19.30 19.37
N VAL A 94 0.13 19.52 18.20
CA VAL A 94 -0.27 18.47 17.25
C VAL A 94 0.89 18.12 16.32
N ALA A 95 1.70 19.11 15.92
CA ALA A 95 2.88 18.89 15.10
C ALA A 95 3.91 17.96 15.76
N GLY A 96 4.03 17.98 17.09
CA GLY A 96 4.87 17.06 17.85
C GLY A 96 4.34 15.61 17.94
N LEU A 97 3.15 15.32 17.41
CA LEU A 97 2.57 13.97 17.43
C LEU A 97 3.04 13.13 16.24
N ARG A 98 2.99 11.81 16.41
CA ARG A 98 3.29 10.82 15.37
C ARG A 98 2.01 10.36 14.69
N ALA A 99 2.06 10.22 13.36
CA ALA A 99 0.94 9.68 12.60
C ALA A 99 1.07 8.15 12.48
N GLN A 100 -0.03 7.44 12.77
CA GLN A 100 -0.13 6.00 12.61
C GLN A 100 -1.31 5.63 11.73
N VAL A 101 -1.15 4.59 10.91
CA VAL A 101 -2.17 4.07 10.00
C VAL A 101 -2.66 2.72 10.52
N LEU A 102 -3.98 2.52 10.51
CA LEU A 102 -4.63 1.29 10.94
C LEU A 102 -4.59 0.21 9.85
N PHE A 103 -4.09 -0.97 10.20
CA PHE A 103 -4.16 -2.17 9.39
C PHE A 103 -4.86 -3.29 10.15
N ILE A 104 -5.53 -4.18 9.42
CA ILE A 104 -6.13 -5.40 9.96
C ILE A 104 -5.48 -6.62 9.33
N GLN A 105 -5.36 -7.69 10.12
CA GLN A 105 -5.08 -9.02 9.64
C GLN A 105 -6.38 -9.81 9.60
N ARG A 106 -6.77 -10.27 8.42
CA ARG A 106 -7.96 -11.10 8.25
C ARG A 106 -7.83 -12.42 8.99
N ALA A 107 -8.93 -12.89 9.59
CA ALA A 107 -9.01 -14.22 10.17
C ALA A 107 -8.65 -15.31 9.16
N GLN A 108 -8.10 -16.42 9.66
CA GLN A 108 -7.70 -17.55 8.82
C GLN A 108 -8.85 -18.54 8.69
N TYR A 109 -9.20 -18.87 7.45
CA TYR A 109 -10.23 -19.86 7.14
C TYR A 109 -9.65 -20.94 6.23
N ALA A 110 -9.94 -22.22 6.55
CA ALA A 110 -9.48 -23.34 5.74
C ALA A 110 -9.98 -23.21 4.30
N GLY A 111 -9.06 -23.16 3.34
CA GLY A 111 -9.38 -23.05 1.91
C GLY A 111 -9.52 -21.62 1.36
N ASP A 112 -9.49 -20.58 2.20
CA ASP A 112 -9.44 -19.18 1.73
C ASP A 112 -7.98 -18.79 1.37
N PRO A 113 -7.68 -18.52 0.08
CA PRO A 113 -6.34 -18.11 -0.34
C PRO A 113 -5.88 -16.75 0.21
N TRP A 114 -6.79 -15.96 0.80
CA TRP A 114 -6.53 -14.65 1.40
C TRP A 114 -6.50 -14.66 2.92
N SER A 115 -6.50 -15.85 3.54
CA SER A 115 -6.36 -16.04 4.98
C SER A 115 -5.11 -15.35 5.53
N GLY A 116 -5.26 -14.55 6.59
CA GLY A 116 -4.14 -13.85 7.22
C GLY A 116 -3.59 -12.67 6.42
N HIS A 117 -4.26 -12.23 5.36
CA HIS A 117 -3.84 -11.07 4.56
C HIS A 117 -3.98 -9.77 5.35
N ILE A 118 -2.96 -8.92 5.25
CA ILE A 118 -2.96 -7.56 5.78
C ILE A 118 -3.69 -6.61 4.83
N GLY A 119 -4.67 -5.90 5.36
CA GLY A 119 -5.47 -4.93 4.62
C GLY A 119 -5.91 -3.75 5.48
N PHE A 120 -6.69 -2.88 4.84
CA PHE A 120 -7.46 -1.85 5.53
C PHE A 120 -8.83 -2.42 5.89
N PRO A 121 -9.45 -1.97 7.01
CA PRO A 121 -10.81 -2.37 7.34
C PRO A 121 -11.77 -1.98 6.22
N GLY A 122 -12.70 -2.86 5.90
CA GLY A 122 -13.59 -2.66 4.76
C GLY A 122 -13.99 -3.94 4.05
N GLY A 123 -14.99 -3.80 3.18
CA GLY A 123 -15.61 -4.95 2.55
C GLY A 123 -16.37 -4.61 1.28
N LYS A 124 -17.29 -5.50 0.94
CA LYS A 124 -18.07 -5.41 -0.29
C LYS A 124 -19.20 -4.41 -0.11
N GLN A 125 -19.46 -3.63 -1.15
CA GLN A 125 -20.61 -2.74 -1.17
C GLN A 125 -21.92 -3.55 -1.22
N GLU A 126 -22.82 -3.22 -0.31
CA GLU A 126 -24.16 -3.79 -0.24
C GLU A 126 -25.18 -2.94 -1.02
N MET A 127 -26.36 -3.51 -1.30
CA MET A 127 -27.44 -2.82 -2.01
C MET A 127 -27.86 -1.52 -1.29
N GLN A 128 -27.89 -1.54 0.05
CA GLN A 128 -28.22 -0.37 0.87
C GLN A 128 -27.19 0.77 0.76
N ASP A 129 -25.97 0.48 0.31
CA ASP A 129 -24.89 1.46 0.13
C ASP A 129 -24.68 1.85 -1.34
N GLU A 130 -25.63 1.51 -2.22
CA GLU A 130 -25.54 1.86 -3.64
C GLU A 130 -25.28 3.35 -3.87
N GLY A 131 -24.25 3.63 -4.69
CA GLY A 131 -23.75 4.98 -4.94
C GLY A 131 -23.00 5.66 -3.78
N ARG A 132 -22.86 5.02 -2.61
CA ARG A 132 -22.34 5.62 -1.37
C ARG A 132 -21.21 4.81 -0.76
N SER A 133 -20.09 4.71 -1.47
CA SER A 133 -18.93 3.93 -1.01
C SER A 133 -18.36 4.36 0.35
N ARG A 134 -18.55 5.63 0.76
CA ARG A 134 -18.19 6.09 2.10
C ARG A 134 -18.94 5.32 3.18
N ARG A 135 -20.26 5.14 3.02
CA ARG A 135 -21.09 4.41 4.01
C ARG A 135 -20.67 2.96 4.15
N THR A 136 -20.29 2.30 3.04
CA THR A 136 -19.72 0.95 3.10
C THR A 136 -18.44 0.92 3.91
N ALA A 137 -17.50 1.85 3.69
CA ALA A 137 -16.25 1.89 4.43
C ALA A 137 -16.50 2.10 5.94
N GLU A 138 -17.39 3.04 6.29
CA GLU A 138 -17.77 3.34 7.68
C GLU A 138 -18.47 2.16 8.36
N ARG A 139 -19.46 1.54 7.68
CA ARG A 139 -20.21 0.38 8.18
C ARG A 139 -19.28 -0.81 8.44
N GLU A 140 -18.47 -1.19 7.46
CA GLU A 140 -17.54 -2.32 7.58
C GLU A 140 -16.49 -2.07 8.67
N THR A 141 -16.00 -0.84 8.82
CA THR A 141 -15.06 -0.49 9.90
C THR A 141 -15.69 -0.62 11.28
N LEU A 142 -16.96 -0.23 11.41
CA LEU A 142 -17.72 -0.41 12.65
C LEU A 142 -17.97 -1.89 12.94
N GLU A 143 -18.36 -2.67 11.95
CA GLU A 143 -18.62 -4.11 12.08
C GLU A 143 -17.35 -4.89 12.42
N GLU A 144 -16.23 -4.59 11.77
CA GLU A 144 -14.96 -5.31 11.92
C GLU A 144 -14.22 -4.93 13.21
N LEU A 145 -14.29 -3.66 13.64
CA LEU A 145 -13.42 -3.10 14.69
C LEU A 145 -14.16 -2.40 15.83
N GLY A 146 -15.48 -2.28 15.77
CA GLY A 146 -16.24 -1.43 16.70
C GLY A 146 -15.88 0.05 16.60
N LEU A 147 -15.13 0.44 15.55
CA LEU A 147 -14.60 1.78 15.40
C LEU A 147 -15.58 2.62 14.57
N GLY A 148 -16.40 3.40 15.27
CA GLY A 148 -17.32 4.33 14.64
C GLY A 148 -16.59 5.55 14.04
N THR A 149 -17.08 6.03 12.90
CA THR A 149 -16.62 7.27 12.27
C THR A 149 -17.42 8.50 12.73
N GLY A 150 -17.93 8.46 13.96
CA GLY A 150 -18.69 9.55 14.61
C GLY A 150 -17.77 10.61 15.25
N ASP A 151 -18.17 11.14 16.40
CA ASP A 151 -17.44 12.20 17.11
C ASP A 151 -15.96 11.83 17.30
N GLY A 152 -15.07 12.69 16.80
CA GLY A 152 -13.61 12.49 16.87
C GLY A 152 -12.96 11.87 15.63
N MET A 153 -13.73 11.52 14.59
CA MET A 153 -13.22 11.11 13.28
C MET A 153 -13.60 12.13 12.20
N VAL A 154 -12.61 12.58 11.42
CA VAL A 154 -12.80 13.51 10.31
C VAL A 154 -12.51 12.80 9.00
N CYS A 155 -13.47 12.78 8.09
CA CYS A 155 -13.25 12.28 6.73
C CYS A 155 -12.42 13.30 5.93
N LEU A 156 -11.17 12.95 5.59
CA LEU A 156 -10.29 13.79 4.79
C LEU A 156 -10.65 13.74 3.29
N GLY A 157 -11.25 12.64 2.85
CA GLY A 157 -11.66 12.43 1.46
C GLY A 157 -11.39 11.02 0.97
N ARG A 158 -11.24 10.87 -0.34
CA ARG A 158 -11.17 9.58 -1.03
C ARG A 158 -9.95 9.52 -1.94
N LEU A 159 -9.21 8.42 -1.98
CA LEU A 159 -8.17 8.21 -3.00
C LEU A 159 -8.79 7.64 -4.29
N ASP A 160 -7.97 7.51 -5.33
CA ASP A 160 -8.39 6.91 -6.60
C ASP A 160 -8.88 5.47 -6.43
N ASP A 161 -9.89 5.11 -7.22
CA ASP A 161 -10.39 3.73 -7.29
C ASP A 161 -9.27 2.76 -7.75
N VAL A 162 -9.10 1.67 -6.99
CA VAL A 162 -8.12 0.62 -7.30
C VAL A 162 -8.85 -0.62 -7.83
N GLU A 163 -8.38 -1.14 -8.96
CA GLU A 163 -8.92 -2.37 -9.57
C GLU A 163 -8.20 -3.62 -9.08
N ALA A 164 -8.98 -4.59 -8.62
CA ALA A 164 -8.56 -5.96 -8.52
C ALA A 164 -8.81 -6.66 -9.85
N ALA A 165 -7.75 -6.98 -10.59
CA ALA A 165 -7.84 -7.70 -11.86
C ALA A 165 -7.17 -9.07 -11.79
N THR A 166 -7.74 -10.03 -12.51
CA THR A 166 -7.05 -11.30 -12.81
C THR A 166 -5.82 -11.04 -13.69
N ALA A 167 -4.88 -12.00 -13.73
CA ALA A 167 -3.74 -11.93 -14.66
C ALA A 167 -4.15 -11.82 -16.14
N LEU A 168 -5.34 -12.31 -16.48
CA LEU A 168 -5.95 -12.20 -17.81
C LEU A 168 -6.62 -10.84 -18.08
N GLY A 169 -6.58 -9.91 -17.12
CA GLY A 169 -7.07 -8.53 -17.31
C GLY A 169 -8.55 -8.35 -17.01
N ARG A 170 -9.27 -9.42 -16.62
CA ARG A 170 -10.65 -9.29 -16.16
C ARG A 170 -10.69 -8.63 -14.78
N VAL A 171 -11.34 -7.46 -14.69
CA VAL A 171 -11.62 -6.78 -13.42
C VAL A 171 -12.61 -7.63 -12.60
N ILE A 172 -12.25 -7.92 -11.36
CA ILE A 172 -13.02 -8.72 -10.41
C ILE A 172 -13.85 -7.80 -9.51
N ILE A 173 -13.22 -6.74 -8.98
CA ILE A 173 -13.81 -5.76 -8.07
C ILE A 173 -13.06 -4.44 -8.17
N VAL A 174 -13.76 -3.33 -7.97
CA VAL A 174 -13.17 -1.99 -7.78
C VAL A 174 -13.30 -1.61 -6.32
N VAL A 175 -12.20 -1.19 -5.70
CA VAL A 175 -12.14 -0.78 -4.29
C VAL A 175 -11.98 0.74 -4.21
N SER A 176 -12.85 1.38 -3.42
CA SER A 176 -12.80 2.81 -3.11
C SER A 176 -12.21 3.05 -1.72
N PRO A 177 -10.94 3.49 -1.61
CA PRO A 177 -10.32 3.84 -0.33
C PRO A 177 -10.74 5.24 0.15
N TRP A 178 -11.25 5.31 1.38
CA TRP A 178 -11.60 6.55 2.09
C TRP A 178 -10.62 6.81 3.22
N VAL A 179 -10.17 8.05 3.39
CA VAL A 179 -9.20 8.44 4.41
C VAL A 179 -9.91 9.17 5.54
N PHE A 180 -9.67 8.72 6.76
CA PHE A 180 -10.19 9.30 7.99
C PHE A 180 -9.04 9.68 8.92
N LEU A 181 -9.18 10.82 9.59
CA LEU A 181 -8.27 11.29 10.62
C LEU A 181 -8.96 11.27 11.97
N GLN A 182 -8.36 10.59 12.94
CA GLN A 182 -8.75 10.66 14.32
C GLN A 182 -8.18 11.94 14.94
N VAL A 183 -9.08 12.84 15.35
CA VAL A 183 -8.76 14.17 15.92
C VAL A 183 -9.08 14.26 17.41
N ALA A 184 -9.73 13.25 17.99
CA ALA A 184 -10.03 13.20 19.42
C ALA A 184 -8.80 12.81 20.26
N PRO A 185 -8.65 13.35 21.48
CA PRO A 185 -7.64 12.90 22.43
C PRO A 185 -7.78 11.39 22.67
N GLN A 186 -6.69 10.63 22.57
CA GLN A 186 -6.69 9.16 22.70
C GLN A 186 -7.39 8.65 23.96
N LEU A 187 -7.41 9.44 25.03
CA LEU A 187 -8.07 9.13 26.31
C LEU A 187 -9.60 8.98 26.21
N GLN A 188 -10.22 9.40 25.11
CA GLN A 188 -11.68 9.43 24.97
C GLN A 188 -12.26 8.33 24.06
N GLN A 189 -11.43 7.50 23.41
CA GLN A 189 -11.96 6.44 22.52
C GLN A 189 -11.96 5.07 23.18
N PRO A 190 -13.06 4.30 23.03
CA PRO A 190 -13.11 2.93 23.50
C PRO A 190 -12.08 2.07 22.75
N PRO A 191 -11.58 0.99 23.38
CA PRO A 191 -10.69 0.05 22.71
C PRO A 191 -11.38 -0.58 21.48
N LEU A 192 -10.58 -0.97 20.48
CA LEU A 192 -11.09 -1.67 19.30
C LEU A 192 -11.74 -3.00 19.71
N VAL A 193 -12.94 -3.25 19.19
CA VAL A 193 -13.70 -4.49 19.41
C VAL A 193 -13.68 -5.27 18.11
N LEU A 194 -12.79 -6.27 18.01
CA LEU A 194 -12.63 -7.01 16.76
C LEU A 194 -13.72 -8.06 16.58
N SER A 195 -14.25 -8.15 15.36
CA SER A 195 -15.18 -9.20 14.96
C SER A 195 -14.48 -10.54 14.69
N GLY A 196 -15.26 -11.59 14.45
CA GLY A 196 -14.72 -12.90 14.05
C GLY A 196 -13.99 -12.90 12.70
N GLU A 197 -14.14 -11.85 11.88
CA GLU A 197 -13.50 -11.72 10.58
C GLU A 197 -12.07 -11.16 10.66
N VAL A 198 -11.71 -10.55 11.80
CA VAL A 198 -10.41 -9.93 12.04
C VAL A 198 -9.64 -10.71 13.10
N ALA A 199 -8.47 -11.22 12.74
CA ALA A 199 -7.58 -11.88 13.69
C ALA A 199 -6.93 -10.86 14.65
N SER A 200 -6.47 -9.75 14.07
CA SER A 200 -5.77 -8.69 14.79
C SER A 200 -5.81 -7.35 14.05
N ALA A 201 -5.68 -6.25 14.80
CA ALA A 201 -5.58 -4.89 14.30
C ALA A 201 -4.30 -4.22 14.81
N HIS A 202 -3.65 -3.45 13.95
CA HIS A 202 -2.29 -2.94 14.16
C HIS A 202 -2.18 -1.49 13.74
N TRP A 203 -1.57 -0.68 14.61
CA TRP A 203 -1.22 0.69 14.28
C TRP A 203 0.23 0.73 13.82
N VAL A 204 0.44 1.14 12.57
CA VAL A 204 1.76 1.22 11.93
C VAL A 204 2.14 2.68 11.74
N ASP A 205 3.34 3.05 12.18
CA ASP A 205 3.85 4.41 11.99
C ASP A 205 3.90 4.80 10.52
N LEU A 206 3.31 5.95 10.16
CA LEU A 206 3.25 6.46 8.79
C LEU A 206 4.64 6.59 8.17
N ARG A 207 5.65 6.88 8.99
CA ARG A 207 7.07 6.95 8.59
C ARG A 207 7.61 5.68 7.96
N GLN A 208 7.17 4.50 8.40
CA GLN A 208 7.59 3.23 7.79
C GLN A 208 7.11 3.11 6.33
N LEU A 209 5.99 3.77 5.99
CA LEU A 209 5.45 3.82 4.64
C LEU A 209 6.10 4.94 3.80
N LEU A 210 6.38 6.10 4.41
CA LEU A 210 7.00 7.25 3.74
C LEU A 210 8.46 6.99 3.36
N GLN A 211 9.20 6.27 4.21
CA GLN A 211 10.62 5.99 4.05
C GLN A 211 10.88 4.48 4.05
N PRO A 212 10.42 3.75 3.01
CA PRO A 212 10.60 2.31 2.99
C PRO A 212 12.08 1.97 2.80
N THR A 213 12.69 1.38 3.84
CA THR A 213 14.07 0.89 3.75
C THR A 213 14.12 -0.37 2.89
N VAL A 214 15.25 -0.63 2.22
CA VAL A 214 15.47 -1.87 1.45
C VAL A 214 15.16 -3.13 2.28
N ALA A 215 15.46 -3.10 3.59
CA ALA A 215 15.16 -4.17 4.54
C ALA A 215 13.67 -4.51 4.67
N LEU A 216 12.77 -3.57 4.38
CA LEU A 216 11.32 -3.83 4.41
C LEU A 216 10.85 -4.60 3.17
N HIS A 217 11.64 -4.67 2.10
CA HIS A 217 11.23 -5.33 0.87
C HIS A 217 11.66 -6.81 0.84
N THR A 218 10.68 -7.70 0.81
CA THR A 218 10.87 -9.13 0.54
C THR A 218 10.05 -9.56 -0.68
N ALA A 219 10.14 -10.84 -1.03
CA ALA A 219 9.35 -11.44 -2.08
C ALA A 219 8.62 -12.68 -1.58
N ALA A 220 7.33 -12.77 -1.90
CA ALA A 220 6.53 -13.95 -1.60
C ALA A 220 6.08 -14.63 -2.89
N SER A 221 6.09 -15.96 -2.87
CA SER A 221 5.86 -16.79 -4.04
C SER A 221 4.41 -17.23 -4.13
N LEU A 222 3.78 -17.02 -5.29
CA LEU A 222 2.44 -17.50 -5.59
C LEU A 222 2.47 -18.44 -6.79
N GLY A 223 1.82 -19.60 -6.65
CA GLY A 223 1.69 -20.57 -7.73
C GLY A 223 0.70 -20.11 -8.80
N VAL A 224 1.14 -19.98 -10.04
CA VAL A 224 0.32 -19.45 -11.16
C VAL A 224 -0.73 -20.46 -11.64
N CYS A 225 -0.53 -21.75 -11.34
CA CYS A 225 -1.36 -22.86 -11.83
C CYS A 225 -2.06 -23.65 -10.71
N ARG A 226 -2.39 -23.01 -9.58
CA ARG A 226 -2.97 -23.69 -8.39
C ARG A 226 -4.25 -24.50 -8.66
N GLY A 227 -5.00 -24.19 -9.72
CA GLY A 227 -6.20 -24.94 -10.15
C GLY A 227 -6.06 -25.71 -11.47
N ALA A 228 -4.86 -25.80 -12.05
CA ALA A 228 -4.66 -26.49 -13.33
C ALA A 228 -4.48 -28.00 -13.16
N ARG A 229 -4.68 -28.76 -14.25
CA ARG A 229 -4.45 -30.21 -14.30
C ARG A 229 -3.01 -30.54 -13.86
N PRO A 230 -2.76 -31.71 -13.22
CA PRO A 230 -1.43 -32.07 -12.70
C PRO A 230 -0.29 -31.95 -13.72
N TRP A 231 -0.50 -32.40 -14.95
CA TRP A 231 0.50 -32.31 -16.01
C TRP A 231 0.79 -30.86 -16.43
N VAL A 232 -0.20 -29.97 -16.40
CA VAL A 232 -0.02 -28.53 -16.68
C VAL A 232 0.83 -27.90 -15.58
N ARG A 233 0.57 -28.25 -14.32
CA ARG A 233 1.38 -27.78 -13.18
C ARG A 233 2.82 -28.28 -13.28
N TRP A 234 3.01 -29.55 -13.62
CA TRP A 234 4.32 -30.13 -13.85
C TRP A 234 5.06 -29.42 -14.99
N ALA A 235 4.42 -29.25 -16.14
CA ALA A 235 5.01 -28.58 -17.30
C ALA A 235 5.35 -27.12 -16.99
N ALA A 236 4.44 -26.38 -16.34
CA ALA A 236 4.70 -25.01 -15.91
C ALA A 236 5.86 -24.95 -14.89
N GLY A 237 5.94 -25.92 -13.97
CA GLY A 237 7.05 -26.05 -13.03
C GLY A 237 8.39 -26.27 -13.74
N ALA A 238 8.45 -27.25 -14.64
CA ALA A 238 9.63 -27.58 -15.43
C ALA A 238 10.12 -26.39 -16.28
N LEU A 239 9.19 -25.59 -16.80
CA LEU A 239 9.49 -24.39 -17.58
C LEU A 239 9.76 -23.14 -16.72
N GLY A 240 9.74 -23.23 -15.39
CA GLY A 240 9.96 -22.06 -14.51
C GLY A 240 8.81 -21.04 -14.48
N LEU A 241 7.62 -21.44 -14.93
CA LEU A 241 6.37 -20.67 -14.95
C LEU A 241 5.43 -21.02 -13.80
N GLY A 242 5.76 -22.04 -13.03
CA GLY A 242 4.92 -22.53 -11.94
C GLY A 242 4.76 -21.53 -10.79
N VAL A 243 5.69 -20.59 -10.63
CA VAL A 243 5.76 -19.66 -9.49
C VAL A 243 6.07 -18.24 -9.95
N LEU A 244 5.30 -17.28 -9.43
CA LEU A 244 5.54 -15.85 -9.59
C LEU A 244 5.85 -15.23 -8.23
N GLN A 245 6.95 -14.47 -8.16
CA GLN A 245 7.40 -13.77 -6.95
C GLN A 245 6.81 -12.37 -6.92
N TYR A 246 6.02 -12.05 -5.91
CA TYR A 246 5.41 -10.73 -5.72
C TYR A 246 6.21 -9.90 -4.71
N PRO A 247 6.29 -8.57 -4.90
CA PRO A 247 6.84 -7.68 -3.89
C PRO A 247 6.00 -7.70 -2.62
N VAL A 248 6.66 -7.73 -1.47
CA VAL A 248 6.05 -7.62 -0.15
C VAL A 248 6.81 -6.57 0.64
N VAL A 249 6.08 -5.70 1.33
CA VAL A 249 6.63 -4.77 2.32
C VAL A 249 6.33 -5.31 3.70
N CYS A 250 7.36 -5.66 4.45
CA CYS A 250 7.26 -6.03 5.86
C CYS A 250 7.16 -4.75 6.70
N LEU A 251 6.13 -4.62 7.52
CA LEU A 251 5.94 -3.50 8.44
C LEU A 251 6.07 -4.00 9.86
N ALA A 252 6.76 -3.21 10.68
CA ALA A 252 6.83 -3.41 12.12
C ALA A 252 5.65 -2.72 12.79
N TYR A 253 5.14 -3.31 13.87
CA TYR A 253 4.11 -2.72 14.71
C TYR A 253 4.56 -2.80 16.17
N ARG A 254 4.16 -1.82 16.99
CA ARG A 254 4.43 -1.79 18.44
C ARG A 254 3.24 -2.30 19.24
N GLU A 255 2.03 -1.94 18.81
CA GLU A 255 0.78 -2.28 19.46
C GLU A 255 -0.06 -3.16 18.54
N ALA A 256 -0.51 -4.30 19.05
CA ALA A 256 -1.47 -5.17 18.39
C ALA A 256 -2.68 -5.37 19.31
N HIS A 257 -3.87 -5.18 18.75
CA HIS A 257 -5.12 -5.63 19.35
C HIS A 257 -5.42 -7.00 18.73
N THR A 258 -5.51 -8.05 19.53
CA THR A 258 -5.67 -9.42 19.03
C THR A 258 -6.88 -10.09 19.66
N VAL A 259 -7.78 -10.63 18.85
CA VAL A 259 -8.94 -11.38 19.36
C VAL A 259 -8.74 -12.89 19.21
N ARG A 260 -8.11 -13.35 18.12
CA ARG A 260 -8.00 -14.78 17.85
C ARG A 260 -6.63 -15.16 17.29
N ARG A 261 -5.79 -15.71 18.17
CA ARG A 261 -4.54 -16.39 17.78
C ARG A 261 -4.90 -17.83 17.42
N VAL A 262 -5.06 -18.14 16.13
CA VAL A 262 -5.12 -19.54 15.71
C VAL A 262 -3.70 -20.10 15.78
N VAL A 263 -3.29 -20.52 16.97
CA VAL A 263 -1.98 -21.16 17.19
C VAL A 263 -1.95 -22.47 16.40
N GLY A 264 -1.00 -22.58 15.47
CA GLY A 264 -0.68 -23.85 14.80
C GLY A 264 -1.21 -24.05 13.38
N ALA A 265 -1.96 -23.10 12.80
CA ALA A 265 -2.29 -23.14 11.37
C ALA A 265 -1.08 -22.64 10.54
N PRO A 266 -0.63 -23.36 9.49
CA PRO A 266 0.46 -22.88 8.65
C PRO A 266 0.03 -21.62 7.90
N HIS A 267 0.77 -20.54 8.11
CA HIS A 267 0.55 -19.28 7.41
C HIS A 267 0.77 -19.45 5.90
N GLY A 268 -0.10 -18.80 5.11
CA GLY A 268 0.17 -18.60 3.68
C GLY A 268 1.45 -17.75 3.49
N PRO A 269 2.03 -17.72 2.28
CA PRO A 269 3.31 -17.04 2.02
C PRO A 269 3.29 -15.52 2.29
N PHE A 270 2.09 -14.94 2.38
CA PHE A 270 1.87 -13.53 2.59
C PHE A 270 1.34 -13.17 4.00
N ALA A 271 1.33 -14.12 4.92
CA ALA A 271 0.92 -13.90 6.30
C ALA A 271 2.07 -14.27 7.24
N SER A 272 2.18 -13.57 8.37
CA SER A 272 3.17 -13.83 9.41
C SER A 272 2.60 -13.40 10.76
N ASP A 273 3.06 -14.04 11.84
CA ASP A 273 2.76 -13.66 13.21
C ASP A 273 3.69 -12.55 13.73
N THR A 274 4.89 -12.45 13.17
CA THR A 274 5.95 -11.57 13.68
C THR A 274 6.00 -10.21 13.01
N GLU A 275 5.44 -10.10 11.80
CA GLU A 275 5.54 -8.92 10.93
C GLU A 275 4.29 -8.80 10.07
N LEU A 276 3.92 -7.58 9.71
CA LEU A 276 2.82 -7.35 8.78
C LEU A 276 3.34 -7.35 7.35
N ARG A 277 2.91 -8.32 6.55
CA ARG A 277 3.30 -8.44 5.14
C ARG A 277 2.28 -7.75 4.25
N LEU A 278 2.60 -6.52 3.84
CA LEU A 278 1.77 -5.73 2.93
C LEU A 278 2.09 -6.08 1.47
N TRP A 279 1.07 -6.45 0.70
CA TRP A 279 1.20 -6.81 -0.71
C TRP A 279 -0.12 -6.53 -1.45
N GLY A 280 -0.15 -6.81 -2.76
CA GLY A 280 -1.37 -6.76 -3.55
C GLY A 280 -2.06 -5.37 -3.53
N LEU A 281 -3.40 -5.36 -3.42
CA LEU A 281 -4.18 -4.12 -3.42
C LEU A 281 -3.87 -3.22 -2.23
N SER A 282 -3.63 -3.81 -1.05
CA SER A 282 -3.29 -3.07 0.17
C SER A 282 -2.00 -2.29 -0.02
N LEU A 283 -0.98 -2.89 -0.65
CA LEU A 283 0.27 -2.21 -1.00
C LEU A 283 0.06 -1.07 -2.01
N VAL A 284 -0.83 -1.26 -2.99
CA VAL A 284 -1.16 -0.21 -3.97
C VAL A 284 -1.85 0.98 -3.27
N MET A 285 -2.84 0.72 -2.42
CA MET A 285 -3.56 1.76 -1.69
C MET A 285 -2.64 2.51 -0.71
N ALA A 286 -1.77 1.81 0.02
CA ALA A 286 -0.76 2.43 0.87
C ALA A 286 0.26 3.25 0.06
N GLY A 287 0.66 2.77 -1.12
CA GLY A 287 1.52 3.52 -2.03
C GLY A 287 0.86 4.82 -2.51
N CYS A 288 -0.43 4.76 -2.89
CA CYS A 288 -1.20 5.95 -3.24
C CYS A 288 -1.27 6.93 -2.06
N LEU A 289 -1.57 6.45 -0.84
CA LEU A 289 -1.59 7.27 0.36
C LEU A 289 -0.27 8.03 0.55
N VAL A 290 0.86 7.30 0.49
CA VAL A 290 2.21 7.86 0.64
C VAL A 290 2.52 8.88 -0.45
N ASP A 291 2.15 8.60 -1.70
CA ASP A 291 2.38 9.52 -2.82
C ASP A 291 1.62 10.85 -2.63
N TRP A 292 0.42 10.81 -2.04
CA TRP A 292 -0.38 12.01 -1.73
C TRP A 292 0.03 12.72 -0.44
N CYS A 293 0.73 12.03 0.47
CA CYS A 293 1.27 12.65 1.69
C CYS A 293 2.52 13.48 1.40
N ARG A 294 3.33 13.07 0.42
CA ARG A 294 4.65 13.67 0.16
C ARG A 294 4.51 15.09 -0.43
N PRO A 295 5.41 16.01 -0.06
CA PRO A 295 5.42 17.33 -0.66
C PRO A 295 5.71 17.22 -2.15
N PRO A 296 5.11 18.11 -2.97
CA PRO A 296 5.49 18.19 -4.37
C PRO A 296 7.01 18.45 -4.43
N PRO A 297 7.74 17.81 -5.36
CA PRO A 297 9.14 18.11 -5.54
C PRO A 297 9.26 19.61 -5.79
N SER A 298 10.09 20.30 -4.99
CA SER A 298 10.32 21.73 -5.13
C SER A 298 10.64 22.04 -6.60
N SER A 299 9.93 23.02 -7.18
CA SER A 299 10.17 23.49 -8.55
C SER A 299 11.59 24.04 -8.74
N ALA A 300 12.32 24.28 -7.65
CA ALA A 300 13.73 24.61 -7.58
C ALA A 300 14.65 23.39 -7.82
N ARG A 301 14.31 22.50 -8.77
CA ARG A 301 15.38 21.78 -9.48
C ARG A 301 15.98 22.75 -10.48
N ASP A 302 16.73 23.72 -9.97
CA ASP A 302 17.71 24.38 -10.79
C ASP A 302 18.70 23.28 -11.20
N ASN A 303 18.95 23.14 -12.51
CA ASN A 303 19.76 22.06 -13.09
C ASN A 303 21.22 22.03 -12.58
N SER A 304 21.61 22.92 -11.67
CA SER A 304 22.93 23.08 -11.07
C SER A 304 23.12 22.36 -9.72
N ASP A 305 22.06 22.09 -8.95
CA ASP A 305 22.20 21.47 -7.62
C ASP A 305 22.05 19.94 -7.67
N THR A 306 23.18 19.28 -7.93
CA THR A 306 23.33 17.81 -7.90
C THR A 306 23.41 17.22 -6.48
N THR A 307 23.26 18.06 -5.45
CA THR A 307 23.47 17.72 -4.03
C THR A 307 22.17 17.41 -3.28
N LEU A 308 20.99 17.73 -3.84
CA LEU A 308 19.71 17.41 -3.20
C LEU A 308 19.42 15.90 -3.27
N PRO A 309 19.03 15.25 -2.15
CA PRO A 309 18.76 13.82 -2.12
C PRO A 309 17.62 13.45 -3.08
N LEU A 310 17.80 12.34 -3.81
CA LEU A 310 16.77 11.80 -4.69
C LEU A 310 15.51 11.47 -3.87
N PRO A 311 14.30 11.74 -4.39
CA PRO A 311 13.09 11.40 -3.67
C PRO A 311 13.04 9.89 -3.42
N PRO A 312 12.51 9.46 -2.26
CA PRO A 312 12.49 8.06 -1.88
C PRO A 312 11.79 7.19 -2.94
N PRO A 313 12.22 5.91 -3.07
CA PRO A 313 11.60 4.98 -3.98
C PRO A 313 10.10 4.81 -3.66
N PRO A 314 9.31 4.32 -4.62
CA PRO A 314 7.90 4.10 -4.34
C PRO A 314 7.76 2.93 -3.38
N LEU A 315 6.73 2.95 -2.54
CA LEU A 315 6.46 1.87 -1.58
C LEU A 315 6.35 0.52 -2.30
N ALA A 316 5.79 0.49 -3.51
CA ALA A 316 5.84 -0.67 -4.40
C ALA A 316 7.12 -0.64 -5.26
N ALA A 317 8.25 -1.07 -4.68
CA ALA A 317 9.58 -0.88 -5.26
C ALA A 317 9.90 -1.75 -6.50
N MET A 318 9.12 -2.78 -6.81
CA MET A 318 9.35 -3.68 -7.95
C MET A 318 8.11 -4.43 -8.41
N TRP A 319 8.03 -4.72 -9.72
CA TRP A 319 7.03 -5.63 -10.27
C TRP A 319 7.32 -7.11 -9.97
N PRO A 320 6.29 -7.98 -10.08
CA PRO A 320 6.47 -9.41 -9.92
C PRO A 320 7.51 -10.01 -10.88
N ARG A 321 8.16 -11.10 -10.45
CA ARG A 321 9.23 -11.77 -11.20
C ARG A 321 8.96 -13.26 -11.37
N LEU A 322 9.31 -13.79 -12.53
CA LEU A 322 9.36 -15.23 -12.79
C LEU A 322 10.68 -15.83 -12.27
N HIS A 323 10.84 -17.15 -12.41
CA HIS A 323 12.04 -17.86 -11.98
C HIS A 323 13.33 -17.17 -12.43
N ARG A 324 14.22 -16.87 -11.46
CA ARG A 324 15.35 -15.96 -11.64
C ARG A 324 16.29 -16.33 -12.80
N VAL A 325 16.55 -17.64 -12.96
CA VAL A 325 17.48 -18.16 -13.98
C VAL A 325 16.74 -18.41 -15.30
N LEU A 326 15.65 -19.17 -15.22
CA LEU A 326 14.91 -19.62 -16.41
C LEU A 326 14.16 -18.50 -17.12
N TRP A 327 13.93 -17.35 -16.48
CA TRP A 327 13.23 -16.19 -17.04
C TRP A 327 13.98 -14.87 -16.78
N ALA A 328 15.31 -14.93 -16.80
CA ALA A 328 16.18 -13.76 -16.60
C ALA A 328 15.93 -12.65 -17.64
N ASP A 329 15.74 -13.02 -18.90
CA ASP A 329 15.39 -12.14 -20.03
C ASP A 329 14.06 -11.40 -19.82
N PHE A 330 12.98 -12.12 -19.49
CA PHE A 330 11.68 -11.55 -19.15
C PHE A 330 11.79 -10.61 -17.94
N ASN A 331 12.45 -11.06 -16.88
CA ASN A 331 12.66 -10.28 -15.67
C ASN A 331 13.47 -9.01 -15.95
N LEU A 332 14.43 -9.06 -16.87
CA LEU A 332 15.22 -7.91 -17.32
C LEU A 332 14.34 -6.90 -18.05
N VAL A 333 13.51 -7.34 -18.99
CA VAL A 333 12.58 -6.47 -19.74
C VAL A 333 11.59 -5.80 -18.80
N VAL A 334 10.91 -6.58 -17.95
CA VAL A 334 9.93 -6.05 -16.98
C VAL A 334 10.60 -5.07 -16.02
N SER A 335 11.81 -5.37 -15.53
CA SER A 335 12.55 -4.46 -14.65
C SER A 335 13.02 -3.20 -15.37
N ALA A 336 13.42 -3.29 -16.64
CA ALA A 336 13.83 -2.15 -17.45
C ALA A 336 12.65 -1.21 -17.71
N VAL A 337 11.49 -1.77 -18.10
CA VAL A 337 10.26 -1.00 -18.25
C VAL A 337 9.89 -0.35 -16.93
N PHE A 338 9.81 -1.11 -15.83
CA PHE A 338 9.53 -0.57 -14.50
C PHE A 338 10.46 0.60 -14.13
N ARG A 339 11.76 0.49 -14.39
CA ARG A 339 12.71 1.57 -14.11
C ARG A 339 12.46 2.80 -14.97
N ALA A 340 12.13 2.62 -16.24
CA ALA A 340 11.87 3.71 -17.17
C ALA A 340 10.60 4.50 -16.79
N THR A 341 9.57 3.82 -16.30
CA THR A 341 8.23 4.38 -16.07
C THR A 341 7.92 4.70 -14.61
N TRP A 342 8.30 3.85 -13.65
CA TRP A 342 7.93 3.99 -12.22
C TRP A 342 9.09 4.46 -11.31
N ARG A 343 10.36 4.30 -11.71
CA ARG A 343 11.51 4.79 -10.91
C ARG A 343 11.98 6.20 -11.23
N ARG A 344 11.66 6.75 -12.40
CA ARG A 344 12.12 8.08 -12.78
C ARG A 344 11.22 9.15 -12.14
N PRO A 345 11.75 10.01 -11.24
CA PRO A 345 10.95 11.01 -10.53
C PRO A 345 10.24 11.98 -11.48
N GLN A 346 10.84 12.29 -12.63
CA GLN A 346 10.28 13.19 -13.64
C GLN A 346 8.96 12.71 -14.29
N TRP A 347 8.66 11.40 -14.19
CA TRP A 347 7.38 10.83 -14.65
C TRP A 347 6.39 10.60 -13.50
N ARG A 348 6.82 10.79 -12.23
CA ARG A 348 5.89 10.98 -11.13
C ARG A 348 5.34 12.40 -11.25
N SER A 349 4.21 12.53 -11.94
CA SER A 349 3.47 13.80 -11.85
C SER A 349 3.17 14.05 -10.36
N PRO A 350 3.39 15.27 -9.84
CA PRO A 350 3.03 15.63 -8.47
C PRO A 350 1.54 15.41 -8.13
N ARG A 351 0.72 15.09 -9.14
CA ARG A 351 -0.74 14.92 -9.04
C ARG A 351 -1.26 13.60 -9.61
N ARG A 352 -0.39 12.64 -9.94
CA ARG A 352 -0.85 11.30 -10.32
C ARG A 352 -0.11 10.26 -9.47
N PRO A 353 -0.78 9.57 -8.52
CA PRO A 353 -0.21 8.39 -7.89
C PRO A 353 0.19 7.39 -8.99
N LEU A 354 1.11 6.48 -8.67
CA LEU A 354 1.70 5.50 -9.59
C LEU A 354 0.65 4.57 -10.23
N ALA A 355 -0.10 5.12 -11.19
CA ALA A 355 -1.21 4.57 -11.95
C ALA A 355 -2.18 3.71 -11.11
N PRO A 356 -3.45 4.10 -10.90
CA PRO A 356 -4.46 3.12 -10.50
C PRO A 356 -4.38 1.92 -11.46
N GLY A 357 -3.98 0.76 -10.94
CA GLY A 357 -3.64 -0.42 -11.73
C GLY A 357 -2.15 -0.79 -11.82
N TYR A 358 -1.28 -0.45 -10.85
CA TYR A 358 0.12 -0.92 -10.78
C TYR A 358 0.34 -2.38 -11.25
N PHE A 359 -0.42 -3.33 -10.69
CA PHE A 359 -0.35 -4.74 -11.09
C PHE A 359 -1.02 -5.01 -12.45
N ALA A 360 -2.07 -4.27 -12.81
CA ALA A 360 -2.67 -4.36 -14.14
C ALA A 360 -1.67 -3.93 -15.25
N SER A 361 -0.89 -2.88 -15.01
CA SER A 361 0.21 -2.45 -15.88
C SER A 361 1.27 -3.53 -16.00
N PHE A 362 1.66 -4.18 -14.89
CA PHE A 362 2.55 -5.34 -14.95
C PHE A 362 2.00 -6.43 -15.88
N TYR A 363 0.73 -6.84 -15.73
CA TYR A 363 0.17 -7.90 -16.59
C TYR A 363 0.09 -7.48 -18.06
N ASN A 364 -0.22 -6.22 -18.36
CA ASN A 364 -0.21 -5.72 -19.74
C ASN A 364 1.19 -5.78 -20.36
N ILE A 365 2.23 -5.38 -19.63
CA ILE A 365 3.62 -5.50 -20.07
C ILE A 365 4.02 -6.98 -20.18
N ALA A 366 3.63 -7.81 -19.23
CA ALA A 366 3.94 -9.23 -19.23
C ALA A 366 3.35 -9.94 -20.47
N ARG A 367 2.15 -9.55 -20.94
CA ARG A 367 1.56 -10.11 -22.17
C ARG A 367 2.39 -9.87 -23.42
N VAL A 368 3.22 -8.82 -23.45
CA VAL A 368 4.09 -8.50 -24.58
C VAL A 368 5.50 -9.05 -24.36
N ALA A 369 6.05 -8.85 -23.16
CA ALA A 369 7.39 -9.29 -22.80
C ALA A 369 7.53 -10.82 -22.82
N PHE A 370 6.47 -11.54 -22.45
CA PHE A 370 6.50 -13.00 -22.39
C PHE A 370 6.64 -13.67 -23.77
N PRO A 371 5.78 -13.38 -24.77
CA PRO A 371 5.98 -13.89 -26.13
C PRO A 371 7.31 -13.46 -26.76
N LEU A 372 7.74 -12.21 -26.50
CA LEU A 372 9.02 -11.71 -27.01
C LEU A 372 10.21 -12.51 -26.47
N ALA A 373 10.21 -12.79 -25.16
CA ALA A 373 11.23 -13.64 -24.53
C ALA A 373 11.23 -15.06 -25.13
N CYS A 374 10.05 -15.63 -25.39
CA CYS A 374 9.94 -16.94 -26.04
C CYS A 374 10.52 -16.91 -27.47
N ALA A 375 10.13 -15.93 -28.28
CA ALA A 375 10.60 -15.77 -29.66
C ALA A 375 12.13 -15.59 -29.72
N LEU A 376 12.70 -14.77 -28.82
CA LEU A 376 14.14 -14.56 -28.72
C LEU A 376 14.88 -15.87 -28.42
N ARG A 377 14.36 -16.71 -27.52
CA ARG A 377 14.98 -18.01 -27.19
C ARG A 377 14.93 -18.98 -28.36
N VAL A 378 13.78 -19.07 -29.05
CA VAL A 378 13.65 -19.91 -30.25
C VAL A 378 14.65 -19.47 -31.31
N TYR A 379 14.79 -18.15 -31.52
CA TYR A 379 15.77 -17.60 -32.44
C TYR A 379 17.22 -17.93 -32.05
N LEU A 380 17.59 -17.76 -30.77
CA LEU A 380 18.94 -18.07 -30.27
C LEU A 380 19.25 -19.57 -30.40
N ALA A 381 18.29 -20.44 -30.10
CA ALA A 381 18.43 -21.88 -30.28
C ALA A 381 18.62 -22.24 -31.77
N TYR A 382 17.82 -21.64 -32.66
CA TYR A 382 17.97 -21.80 -34.10
C TYR A 382 19.34 -21.32 -34.60
N ALA A 383 19.79 -20.15 -34.15
CA ALA A 383 21.09 -19.59 -34.52
C ALA A 383 22.25 -20.47 -34.04
N LEU A 384 22.14 -21.06 -32.85
CA LEU A 384 23.12 -22.00 -32.31
C LEU A 384 23.17 -23.29 -33.14
N VAL A 385 22.02 -23.91 -33.42
CA VAL A 385 21.92 -25.11 -34.25
C VAL A 385 22.51 -24.84 -35.63
N ARG A 386 22.20 -23.70 -36.24
CA ARG A 386 22.75 -23.31 -37.54
C ARG A 386 24.27 -23.14 -37.51
N ARG A 387 24.82 -22.55 -36.44
CA ARG A 387 26.29 -22.43 -36.28
C ARG A 387 26.96 -23.79 -36.11
N VAL A 388 26.40 -24.67 -35.28
CA VAL A 388 26.93 -26.02 -35.05
C VAL A 388 26.85 -26.86 -36.31
N ALA A 389 25.74 -26.79 -37.05
CA ALA A 389 25.61 -27.47 -38.33
C ALA A 389 26.68 -26.98 -39.33
N GLY A 390 26.91 -25.67 -39.42
CA GLY A 390 27.98 -25.10 -40.24
C GLY A 390 29.39 -25.60 -39.89
N TRP A 391 29.66 -25.80 -38.60
CA TRP A 391 30.93 -26.38 -38.10
C TRP A 391 31.08 -27.88 -38.38
N LEU A 392 29.99 -28.63 -38.53
CA LEU A 392 30.03 -30.06 -38.81
C LEU A 392 30.13 -30.35 -40.32
N THR A 393 29.72 -29.39 -41.16
CA THR A 393 29.71 -29.54 -42.62
C THR A 393 30.90 -28.91 -43.34
N GLY A 394 31.73 -28.15 -42.64
CA GLY A 394 32.96 -27.52 -43.18
C GLY A 394 34.17 -27.97 -42.40
#